data_AF-A0A537QX40-F1
#
_entry.id   AF-A0A537QX40-F1
#
_cell.length_a   1.000
_cell.length_b   1.000
_cell.length_c   1.000
_cell.angle_alpha   90.00
_cell.angle_beta   90.00
_cell.angle_gamma   90.00
#
_symmetry.space_group_name_H-M   'P 1'
#
loop_
_entity.id
_entity.type
_entity.pdbx_description
1 polymer ?
#
loop_
_entity_poly.entity_id
_entity_poly.type
_entity_poly.pdbx_seq_one_letter_code
_entity_poly.pdbx_strand_id
1 'polypeptide(L)'
;MRAVWARAAVAVLPTTYGEGLPLALLEAAACGRPIVATDIPGCREVVHHGETGFLVLPHDVAALASLVGLPPVFGPCAPRSDNSWRCIEPPVVEASTRSPSLP
;
A
#
# COMPACT_ATOMS: atom_id res chain seq x y z
N MET A 1 -19.45 -2.42 0.00
CA MET A 1 -17.98 -2.34 0.05
C MET A 1 -17.43 -1.44 1.16
N ARG A 2 -17.88 -0.18 1.30
CA ARG A 2 -17.43 0.73 2.38
C ARG A 2 -17.43 0.13 3.80
N ALA A 3 -18.47 -0.64 4.16
CA ALA A 3 -18.56 -1.26 5.49
C ALA A 3 -17.47 -2.31 5.75
N VAL A 4 -16.96 -2.98 4.71
CA VAL A 4 -15.85 -3.95 4.82
C VAL A 4 -14.55 -3.19 5.08
N TRP A 5 -14.28 -2.16 4.26
CA TRP A 5 -13.08 -1.33 4.40
C TRP A 5 -13.02 -0.54 5.71
N ALA A 6 -14.17 -0.07 6.21
CA ALA A 6 -14.27 0.62 7.50
C ALA A 6 -13.88 -0.26 8.71
N ARG A 7 -13.98 -1.59 8.57
CA ARG A 7 -13.60 -2.55 9.62
C ARG A 7 -12.23 -3.17 9.39
N ALA A 8 -11.61 -2.93 8.23
CA ALA A 8 -10.32 -3.50 7.89
C ALA A 8 -9.18 -2.77 8.63
N ALA A 9 -8.06 -3.46 8.85
CA ALA A 9 -6.82 -2.90 9.41
C ALA A 9 -5.85 -2.35 8.33
N VAL A 10 -5.92 -2.93 7.15
CA VAL A 10 -5.04 -2.68 6.01
C VAL A 10 -5.64 -3.40 4.80
N ALA A 11 -5.38 -2.92 3.59
CA ALA A 11 -5.68 -3.64 2.36
C ALA A 11 -4.42 -4.35 1.89
N VAL A 12 -4.48 -5.66 1.64
CA VAL A 12 -3.32 -6.45 1.22
C VAL A 12 -3.61 -7.09 -0.14
N LEU A 13 -2.76 -6.82 -1.13
CA LEU A 13 -2.85 -7.43 -2.46
C LEU A 13 -1.50 -8.05 -2.86
N PRO A 14 -1.25 -9.32 -2.50
CA PRO A 14 0.01 -10.01 -2.78
C PRO A 14 -0.03 -10.70 -4.16
N THR A 15 -0.39 -9.95 -5.20
CA THR A 15 -0.57 -10.53 -6.55
C THR A 15 0.77 -10.78 -7.24
N THR A 16 0.89 -11.92 -7.93
CA THR A 16 2.08 -12.25 -8.73
C THR A 16 1.80 -12.15 -10.23
N TYR A 17 0.54 -11.92 -10.61
CA TYR A 17 0.13 -11.72 -11.98
C TYR A 17 -0.02 -10.23 -12.27
N GLY A 18 0.20 -9.83 -13.53
CA GLY A 18 -0.02 -8.45 -13.94
C GLY A 18 -1.49 -8.09 -13.84
N GLU A 19 -1.85 -7.30 -12.82
CA GLU A 19 -3.13 -6.60 -12.80
C GLU A 19 -2.96 -5.24 -13.48
N GLY A 20 -3.96 -4.85 -14.28
CA GLY A 20 -3.99 -3.53 -14.92
C GLY A 20 -4.10 -2.44 -13.87
N LEU A 21 -5.29 -2.26 -13.29
CA LEU A 21 -5.51 -1.34 -12.18
C LEU A 21 -6.43 -2.00 -11.14
N PRO A 22 -5.90 -2.41 -9.97
CA PRO A 22 -6.69 -3.19 -9.01
C PRO A 22 -7.80 -2.34 -8.38
N LEU A 23 -9.06 -2.65 -8.70
CA LEU A 23 -10.23 -1.95 -8.12
C LEU A 23 -10.26 -2.05 -6.59
N ALA A 24 -9.87 -3.20 -6.03
CA ALA A 24 -9.83 -3.39 -4.58
C ALA A 24 -8.88 -2.38 -3.88
N LEU A 25 -7.76 -2.03 -4.52
CA LEU A 25 -6.85 -1.01 -3.99
C LEU A 25 -7.44 0.39 -4.08
N LEU A 26 -8.15 0.71 -5.17
CA LEU A 26 -8.85 1.99 -5.32
C LEU A 26 -9.97 2.15 -4.28
N GLU A 27 -10.74 1.10 -4.01
CA GLU A 27 -11.78 1.12 -2.99
C GLU A 27 -11.20 1.29 -1.58
N ALA A 28 -10.09 0.59 -1.29
CA ALA A 28 -9.35 0.73 -0.04
C ALA A 28 -8.84 2.17 0.14
N ALA A 29 -8.20 2.72 -0.90
CA ALA A 29 -7.72 4.10 -0.92
C ALA A 29 -8.86 5.11 -0.70
N ALA A 30 -10.00 4.93 -1.40
CA ALA A 30 -11.18 5.78 -1.25
C ALA A 30 -11.83 5.69 0.15
N CYS A 31 -11.58 4.61 0.89
CA CYS A 31 -12.00 4.45 2.28
C CYS A 31 -10.92 4.87 3.29
N GLY A 32 -9.81 5.44 2.82
CA GLY A 32 -8.72 5.92 3.66
C GLY A 32 -7.87 4.81 4.25
N ARG A 33 -7.81 3.63 3.61
CA ARG A 33 -7.07 2.48 4.14
C ARG A 33 -5.65 2.41 3.58
N PRO A 34 -4.63 2.19 4.45
CA PRO A 34 -3.29 1.89 4.00
C PRO A 34 -3.28 0.59 3.21
N ILE A 35 -2.38 0.54 2.23
CA ILE A 35 -2.28 -0.57 1.28
C ILE A 35 -0.91 -1.22 1.42
N VAL A 36 -0.87 -2.55 1.37
CA VAL A 36 0.36 -3.31 1.15
C VAL A 36 0.15 -4.15 -0.09
N ALA A 37 0.91 -3.90 -1.15
CA ALA A 37 0.76 -4.58 -2.42
C ALA A 37 2.11 -5.04 -2.97
N THR A 38 2.09 -5.94 -3.94
CA THR A 38 3.29 -6.34 -4.67
C THR A 38 3.74 -5.26 -5.64
N ASP A 39 5.05 -5.19 -5.88
CA ASP A 39 5.71 -4.18 -6.69
C ASP A 39 5.57 -4.44 -8.20
N ILE A 40 4.33 -4.45 -8.68
CA ILE A 40 3.95 -4.65 -10.09
C ILE A 40 3.33 -3.38 -10.69
N PRO A 41 3.34 -3.21 -12.03
CA PRO A 41 2.92 -1.96 -12.68
C PRO A 41 1.58 -1.40 -12.20
N GLY A 42 0.51 -2.20 -12.19
CA GLY A 42 -0.81 -1.73 -11.77
C GLY A 42 -0.93 -1.33 -10.30
N CYS A 43 -0.12 -1.92 -9.43
CA CYS A 43 -0.09 -1.55 -8.01
C CYS A 43 0.68 -0.24 -7.78
N ARG A 44 1.73 0.03 -8.58
CA ARG A 44 2.52 1.27 -8.52
C ARG A 44 1.70 2.50 -8.89
N GLU A 45 0.65 2.34 -9.69
CA GLU A 45 -0.26 3.43 -10.06
C GLU A 45 -1.16 3.88 -8.90
N VAL A 46 -1.42 3.01 -7.91
CA VAL A 46 -2.31 3.29 -6.78
C VAL A 46 -1.53 3.55 -5.49
N VAL A 47 -0.42 2.84 -5.30
CA VAL A 47 0.33 2.84 -4.04
C VAL A 47 1.58 3.70 -4.17
N HIS A 48 1.61 4.78 -3.39
CA HIS A 48 2.79 5.59 -3.20
C HIS A 48 3.57 5.04 -2.01
N HIS A 49 4.69 4.37 -2.29
CA HIS A 49 5.51 3.71 -1.28
C HIS A 49 5.93 4.68 -0.17
N GLY A 50 5.62 4.34 1.08
CA GLY A 50 5.90 5.16 2.27
C GLY A 50 4.91 6.29 2.52
N GLU A 51 3.96 6.55 1.62
CA GLU A 51 2.98 7.64 1.76
C GLU A 51 1.54 7.18 1.93
N THR A 52 1.07 6.29 1.05
CA THR A 52 -0.28 5.71 1.09
C THR A 52 -0.26 4.22 1.46
N GLY A 53 0.93 3.62 1.44
CA GLY A 53 1.12 2.20 1.65
C GLY A 53 2.55 1.75 1.38
N PHE A 54 2.76 0.45 1.28
CA PHE A 54 4.04 -0.16 0.95
C PHE A 54 3.93 -1.12 -0.23
N LEU A 55 5.01 -1.15 -1.00
CA LEU A 55 5.22 -2.08 -2.10
C LEU A 55 6.28 -3.11 -1.67
N VAL A 56 5.97 -4.39 -1.85
CA VAL A 56 6.89 -5.50 -1.57
C VAL A 56 7.22 -6.26 -2.84
N LEU A 57 8.39 -6.88 -2.90
CA LEU A 57 8.72 -7.74 -4.04
C LEU A 57 7.77 -8.95 -4.11
N PRO A 58 7.37 -9.39 -5.31
CA PRO A 58 6.65 -10.65 -5.47
C PRO A 58 7.39 -11.80 -4.79
N HIS A 59 6.64 -12.69 -4.14
CA HIS A 59 7.15 -13.85 -3.39
C HIS A 59 7.94 -13.53 -2.11
N ASP A 60 8.10 -12.28 -1.70
CA ASP A 60 8.70 -11.92 -0.41
C ASP A 60 7.66 -11.98 0.72
N VAL A 61 7.38 -13.20 1.17
CA VAL A 61 6.41 -13.46 2.25
C VAL A 61 6.86 -12.83 3.57
N ALA A 62 8.17 -12.77 3.83
CA ALA A 62 8.72 -12.23 5.08
C ALA A 62 8.51 -10.71 5.16
N ALA A 63 8.79 -9.99 4.08
CA ALA A 63 8.51 -8.55 4.01
C ALA A 63 7.01 -8.27 4.12
N LEU A 64 6.17 -9.04 3.42
CA LEU A 64 4.71 -8.91 3.48
C LEU A 64 4.19 -9.11 4.90
N ALA A 65 4.57 -10.20 5.56
CA ALA A 65 4.14 -10.53 6.92
C ALA A 65 4.59 -9.48 7.93
N SER A 66 5.82 -8.97 7.78
CA SER A 66 6.36 -7.92 8.64
C SER A 66 5.50 -6.66 8.55
N LEU A 67 5.08 -6.26 7.34
CA LEU A 67 4.26 -5.06 7.15
C LEU A 67 2.81 -5.22 7.64
N VAL A 68 2.23 -6.42 7.49
CA VAL A 68 0.85 -6.70 7.95
C VAL A 68 0.79 -6.87 9.47
N GLY A 69 1.84 -7.40 10.10
CA GLY A 69 1.92 -7.64 11.53
C GLY A 69 2.23 -6.40 12.38
N LEU A 70 2.62 -5.29 11.77
CA LEU A 70 2.83 -4.04 12.48
C LEU A 70 1.48 -3.46 12.95
N PRO A 71 1.41 -2.89 14.17
CA PRO A 71 0.23 -2.12 14.56
C PRO A 71 -0.02 -1.02 13.51
N PRO A 72 -1.28 -0.61 13.27
CA PRO A 72 -1.58 0.40 12.27
C PRO A 72 -0.94 1.74 12.67
N VAL A 73 0.30 1.92 12.22
CA VAL A 73 1.10 3.14 12.31
C VAL A 73 0.70 4.14 11.23
N PHE A 74 -0.24 3.76 10.36
CA PHE A 74 -0.83 4.61 9.35
C PHE A 74 -2.08 5.27 9.94
N GLY A 75 -2.08 6.60 10.00
CA GLY A 75 -3.33 7.34 10.14
C GLY A 75 -4.26 7.10 8.94
N PRO A 76 -5.56 7.40 9.06
CA PRO A 76 -6.48 7.28 7.94
C PRO A 76 -5.95 8.10 6.76
N CYS A 77 -5.99 7.52 5.56
CA CYS A 77 -5.60 8.24 4.36
C CYS A 77 -6.70 9.26 4.04
N ALA A 78 -6.38 10.54 4.14
CA ALA A 78 -7.31 11.62 3.88
C ALA A 78 -7.05 12.21 2.50
N PRO A 79 -8.12 12.53 1.73
CA PRO A 79 -7.95 13.29 0.50
C PRO A 79 -7.42 14.69 0.86
N ARG A 80 -6.38 15.11 0.15
CA ARG A 80 -5.87 16.48 0.18
C ARG A 80 -6.66 17.36 -0.79
N SER A 81 -6.49 18.67 -0.66
CA SER A 81 -7.15 19.68 -1.51
C SER A 81 -6.74 19.62 -2.98
N ASP A 82 -5.64 18.94 -3.30
CA ASP A 82 -5.11 18.73 -4.66
C ASP A 82 -5.48 17.35 -5.23
N ASN A 83 -6.48 16.67 -4.65
CA ASN A 83 -6.85 15.28 -4.95
C ASN A 83 -5.71 14.25 -4.71
N SER A 84 -4.61 14.63 -4.05
CA SER A 84 -3.61 13.67 -3.59
C SER A 84 -4.07 12.99 -2.30
N TRP A 85 -3.56 11.79 -2.05
CA TRP A 85 -3.91 10.98 -0.90
C TRP A 85 -2.66 10.79 -0.06
N ARG A 86 -2.74 11.04 1.25
CA ARG A 86 -1.59 10.89 2.15
C ARG A 86 -2.06 10.31 3.48
N CYS A 87 -1.28 9.40 4.05
CA CYS A 87 -1.49 9.00 5.44
C CYS A 87 -1.31 10.21 6.37
N ILE A 88 -2.23 10.34 7.33
CA ILE A 88 -2.09 11.30 8.43
C ILE A 88 -0.94 10.78 9.30
N GLU A 89 0.24 11.36 9.09
CA GLU A 89 1.55 11.02 9.67
C GLU A 89 2.20 9.72 9.11
N PRO A 90 3.32 9.83 8.38
CA PRO A 90 4.09 8.65 7.98
C PRO A 90 4.94 8.16 9.15
N PRO A 91 4.97 6.84 9.45
CA PRO A 91 6.06 6.29 10.25
C PRO A 91 7.34 6.34 9.42
N VAL A 92 8.45 6.72 10.06
CA VAL A 92 9.80 6.53 9.52
C VAL A 92 10.03 5.02 9.44
N VAL A 93 9.71 4.41 8.31
CA VAL A 93 10.24 3.11 7.94
C VAL A 93 11.43 3.40 7.04
N GLU A 94 12.64 3.19 7.55
CA GLU A 94 13.83 3.09 6.71
C GLU A 94 13.65 1.89 5.77
N ALA A 95 13.01 2.13 4.63
CA ALA A 95 13.03 1.22 3.52
C ALA A 95 14.49 1.11 3.09
N SER A 96 15.09 -0.07 3.29
CA SER A 96 16.37 -0.45 2.74
C SER A 96 16.34 -0.23 1.23
N THR A 97 16.82 0.93 0.80
CA THR A 97 16.98 1.29 -0.61
C THR A 97 18.14 0.48 -1.18
N ARG A 98 17.82 -0.69 -1.74
CA ARG A 98 18.59 -1.24 -2.85
C ARG A 98 17.65 -1.67 -3.96
N SER A 99 17.33 -0.72 -4.84
CA SER A 99 17.09 -1.07 -6.24
C SER A 99 18.37 -1.71 -6.78
N PRO A 100 18.36 -2.94 -7.30
CA PRO A 100 19.45 -3.38 -8.16
C PRO A 100 19.30 -2.59 -9.46
N SER A 101 20.21 -1.65 -9.68
CA SER A 101 20.49 -1.11 -11.00
C SER A 101 20.74 -2.30 -11.94
N LEU A 102 19.81 -2.58 -12.84
CA LEU A 102 20.09 -3.49 -13.95
C LEU A 102 21.07 -2.81 -14.93
N PRO A 103 22.00 -3.57 -15.53
CA PRO A 103 22.95 -3.08 -16.52
C PRO A 103 22.29 -2.66 -17.84
#